data_AF-A0A497K5S5-F1
#
_entry.id   AF-A0A497K5S5-F1
#
_cell.length_a   1.000
_cell.length_b   1.000
_cell.length_c   1.000
_cell.angle_alpha   90.00
_cell.angle_beta   90.00
_cell.angle_gamma   90.00
#
_symmetry.space_group_name_H-M   'P 1'
#
loop_
_entity.id
_entity.type
_entity.pdbx_description
1 polymer ?
#
loop_
_entity_poly.entity_id
_entity_poly.type
_entity_poly.pdbx_seq_one_letter_code
_entity_poly.pdbx_strand_id
1 'polypeptide(L)'
;MGGRKKLSLTQMERMQARRQREQERRVRSQSMMGERKTSNVLMPEINDDLIDEIRRMRVVTPFAVASRFDLRISVAKDLLEELERKKI
;
A
#
# COMPACT_ATOMS: atom_id res chain seq x y z
N MET A 1 9.68 -49.18 -18.37
CA MET A 1 9.34 -49.40 -16.95
C MET A 1 9.82 -48.20 -16.14
N GLY A 2 8.95 -47.29 -15.71
CA GLY A 2 9.44 -46.12 -14.96
C GLY A 2 8.36 -45.13 -14.54
N GLY A 3 7.28 -45.62 -13.92
CA GLY A 3 6.25 -44.75 -13.35
C GLY A 3 6.76 -44.02 -12.11
N ARG A 4 6.39 -42.74 -11.97
CA ARG A 4 6.74 -41.88 -10.82
C ARG A 4 6.23 -42.53 -9.53
N LYS A 5 7.15 -42.91 -8.63
CA LYS A 5 6.84 -43.48 -7.32
C LYS A 5 5.88 -42.54 -6.57
N LYS A 6 4.76 -43.07 -6.08
CA LYS A 6 3.83 -42.32 -5.22
C LYS A 6 4.62 -41.78 -4.03
N LEU A 7 4.45 -40.49 -3.73
CA LEU A 7 5.14 -39.83 -2.62
C LEU A 7 4.85 -40.58 -1.32
N SER A 8 5.86 -40.68 -0.44
CA SER A 8 5.66 -41.28 0.88
C SER A 8 4.65 -40.45 1.69
N LEU A 9 3.90 -41.08 2.59
CA LEU A 9 2.96 -40.41 3.49
C LEU A 9 3.61 -39.22 4.21
N THR A 10 4.86 -39.39 4.67
CA THR A 10 5.65 -38.33 5.32
C THR A 10 5.96 -37.16 4.39
N GLN A 11 6.13 -37.40 3.08
CA GLN A 11 6.38 -36.34 2.11
C GLN A 11 5.10 -35.57 1.79
N MET A 12 3.96 -36.27 1.72
CA MET A 12 2.66 -35.62 1.54
C MET A 12 2.30 -34.73 2.72
N GLU A 13 2.51 -35.20 3.95
CA GLU A 13 2.26 -34.44 5.17
C GLU A 13 3.11 -33.16 5.25
N ARG A 14 4.42 -33.25 4.96
CA ARG A 14 5.31 -32.07 4.92
C ARG A 14 4.87 -31.04 3.88
N MET A 15 4.36 -31.46 2.73
CA MET A 15 3.86 -30.55 1.71
C MET A 15 2.56 -29.86 2.13
N GLN A 16 1.64 -30.58 2.78
CA GLN A 16 0.41 -29.99 3.31
C GLN A 16 0.71 -28.96 4.40
N ALA A 17 1.61 -29.28 5.34
CA ALA A 17 2.03 -28.35 6.39
C ALA A 17 2.69 -27.07 5.83
N ARG A 18 3.49 -27.18 4.77
CA ARG A 18 4.07 -26.01 4.08
C ARG A 18 3.00 -25.16 3.39
N ARG A 19 2.03 -25.79 2.71
CA ARG A 19 0.93 -25.10 2.04
C ARG A 19 0.03 -24.36 3.03
N GLN A 20 -0.27 -24.96 4.18
CA GLN A 20 -1.08 -24.33 5.23
C GLN A 20 -0.39 -23.09 5.80
N ARG A 21 0.91 -23.19 6.15
CA ARG A 21 1.69 -22.04 6.63
C ARG A 21 1.78 -20.91 5.60
N GLU A 22 1.87 -21.25 4.32
CA GLU A 22 1.91 -20.25 3.26
C GLU A 22 0.54 -19.58 3.05
N GLN A 23 -0.56 -20.34 3.17
CA GLN A 23 -1.91 -19.78 3.15
C GLN A 23 -2.18 -18.88 4.35
N GLU A 24 -1.79 -19.29 5.56
CA GLU A 24 -1.90 -18.44 6.76
C GLU A 24 -1.12 -17.13 6.63
N ARG A 25 0.09 -17.19 6.06
CA ARG A 25 0.87 -15.98 5.76
C ARG A 25 0.18 -15.08 4.74
N ARG A 26 -0.42 -15.67 3.69
CA ARG A 26 -1.18 -14.91 2.68
C ARG A 26 -2.44 -14.28 3.27
N VAL A 27 -3.22 -15.02 4.06
CA VAL A 27 -4.41 -14.51 4.74
C VAL A 27 -4.04 -13.41 5.73
N ARG A 28 -2.98 -13.59 6.53
CA ARG A 28 -2.48 -12.55 7.45
C ARG A 28 -1.96 -11.32 6.71
N SER A 29 -1.34 -11.49 5.55
CA SER A 29 -0.91 -10.36 4.71
C SER A 29 -2.09 -9.65 4.04
N GLN A 30 -3.14 -10.39 3.69
CA GLN A 30 -4.38 -9.84 3.13
C GLN A 30 -5.23 -9.14 4.19
N SER A 31 -5.26 -9.63 5.43
CA SER A 31 -5.95 -8.97 6.54
C SER A 31 -5.23 -7.67 6.95
N MET A 32 -3.89 -7.63 6.87
CA MET A 32 -3.10 -6.40 7.01
C MET A 32 -3.23 -5.45 5.80
N MET A 33 -3.77 -5.95 4.67
CA MET A 33 -4.14 -5.17 3.48
C MET A 33 -5.64 -4.80 3.45
N GLY A 34 -6.41 -5.21 4.46
CA GLY A 34 -7.89 -5.22 4.48
C GLY A 34 -8.59 -3.87 4.42
N GLU A 35 -7.86 -2.75 4.44
CA GLU A 35 -8.42 -1.42 4.21
C GLU A 35 -7.59 -0.60 3.23
N ARG A 36 -6.82 -1.26 2.34
CA ARG A 36 -6.33 -0.57 1.14
C ARG A 36 -7.53 -0.35 0.23
N LYS A 37 -8.38 0.63 0.57
CA LYS A 37 -9.20 1.33 -0.41
C LYS A 37 -8.24 1.63 -1.55
N THR A 38 -8.43 0.98 -2.69
CA THR A 38 -7.73 1.28 -3.93
C THR A 38 -8.25 2.63 -4.38
N SER A 39 -7.83 3.67 -3.66
CA SER A 39 -8.19 5.03 -3.91
C SER A 39 -7.22 5.46 -5.02
N ASN A 40 -7.67 5.26 -6.27
CA ASN A 40 -7.16 6.00 -7.42
C ASN A 40 -7.53 7.47 -7.19
N VAL A 41 -6.91 8.09 -6.20
CA VAL A 41 -7.17 9.49 -5.86
C VAL A 41 -6.29 10.28 -6.78
N LEU A 42 -6.96 10.89 -7.76
CA LEU A 42 -6.39 11.84 -8.69
C LEU A 42 -5.66 12.94 -7.91
N MET A 43 -4.54 13.40 -8.45
CA MET A 43 -3.87 14.57 -7.90
C MET A 43 -4.81 15.78 -8.05
N PRO A 44 -5.15 16.49 -6.96
CA PRO A 44 -5.98 17.67 -7.04
C PRO A 44 -5.23 18.76 -7.83
N GLU A 45 -5.97 19.65 -8.48
CA GLU A 45 -5.36 20.81 -9.14
C GLU A 45 -4.70 21.72 -8.08
N ILE A 46 -3.50 22.20 -8.40
CA ILE A 46 -2.75 23.12 -7.53
C ILE A 46 -3.38 24.51 -7.66
N ASN A 47 -4.30 24.81 -6.73
CA ASN A 47 -4.98 26.10 -6.60
C ASN A 47 -4.45 26.88 -5.39
N ASP A 48 -4.64 28.21 -5.38
CA ASP A 48 -4.19 29.07 -4.27
C ASP A 48 -4.84 28.68 -2.92
N ASP A 49 -6.11 28.26 -2.93
CA ASP A 49 -6.81 27.78 -1.74
C ASP A 49 -6.15 26.54 -1.12
N LEU A 50 -5.67 25.62 -1.96
CA LEU A 50 -4.97 24.40 -1.52
C LEU A 50 -3.63 24.77 -0.87
N ILE A 51 -2.91 25.71 -1.47
CA ILE A 51 -1.63 26.22 -0.98
C ILE A 51 -1.82 26.89 0.39
N ASP A 52 -2.84 27.74 0.52
CA ASP A 52 -3.16 28.39 1.78
C ASP A 52 -3.56 27.40 2.87
N GLU A 53 -4.30 26.35 2.51
CA GLU A 53 -4.66 25.29 3.45
C GLU A 53 -3.45 24.49 3.94
N ILE A 54 -2.49 24.19 3.04
CA ILE A 54 -1.22 23.54 3.38
C ILE A 54 -0.35 24.47 4.24
N ARG A 55 -0.28 25.77 3.94
CA ARG A 55 0.47 26.77 4.73
C ARG A 55 -0.08 26.95 6.14
N ARG A 56 -1.40 26.78 6.34
CA ARG A 56 -2.04 26.82 7.66
C ARG A 56 -1.77 25.57 8.50
N MET A 57 -1.19 24.51 7.93
CA MET A 57 -0.88 23.30 8.67
C MET A 57 0.29 23.53 9.62
N ARG A 58 0.13 23.08 10.87
CA ARG A 58 1.23 23.12 11.87
C ARG A 58 2.41 22.24 11.46
N VAL A 59 2.15 21.15 10.73
CA VAL A 59 3.16 20.17 10.31
C VAL A 59 2.85 19.74 8.89
N VAL A 60 3.75 20.04 7.95
CA VAL A 60 3.65 19.63 6.55
C VAL A 60 4.45 18.34 6.37
N THR A 61 3.73 17.22 6.24
CA THR A 61 4.33 15.92 5.91
C THR A 61 3.45 15.21 4.88
N PRO A 62 4.01 14.32 4.04
CA PRO A 62 3.23 13.57 3.07
C PRO A 62 2.04 12.83 3.71
N PHE A 63 2.21 12.31 4.94
CA PHE A 63 1.13 11.63 5.67
C PHE A 63 0.01 12.59 6.10
N ALA A 64 0.36 13.77 6.62
CA ALA A 64 -0.62 14.75 7.07
C ALA A 64 -1.44 15.30 5.89
N VAL A 65 -0.79 15.54 4.75
CA VAL A 65 -1.45 15.97 3.51
C VAL A 65 -2.35 14.84 2.96
N ALA A 66 -1.82 13.62 2.88
CA ALA A 66 -2.60 12.46 2.43
C ALA A 66 -3.85 12.23 3.27
N SER A 67 -3.75 12.32 4.60
CA SER A 67 -4.87 12.07 5.50
C SER A 67 -5.94 13.16 5.44
N ARG A 68 -5.54 14.41 5.17
CA ARG A 68 -6.46 15.56 5.16
C ARG A 68 -7.23 15.68 3.85
N PHE A 69 -6.56 15.39 2.74
CA PHE A 69 -7.12 15.48 1.38
C PHE A 69 -7.54 14.11 0.81
N ASP A 70 -7.54 13.05 1.64
CA ASP A 70 -7.81 11.64 1.26
C ASP A 70 -6.98 11.19 0.04
N LEU A 71 -5.73 11.68 -0.06
CA LEU A 71 -4.82 11.36 -1.16
C LEU A 71 -4.00 10.11 -0.84
N ARG A 72 -3.52 9.45 -1.89
CA ARG A 72 -2.48 8.43 -1.72
C ARG A 72 -1.17 9.09 -1.27
N ILE A 73 -0.42 8.43 -0.38
CA ILE A 73 0.88 8.93 0.12
C ILE A 73 1.85 9.29 -1.03
N SER A 74 1.83 8.53 -2.12
CA SER A 74 2.63 8.84 -3.32
C SER A 74 2.22 10.16 -3.95
N VAL A 75 0.91 10.38 -4.14
CA VAL A 75 0.37 11.61 -4.73
C VAL A 75 0.63 12.81 -3.82
N ALA A 76 0.50 12.65 -2.51
CA ALA A 76 0.85 13.69 -1.56
C ALA A 76 2.35 14.05 -1.58
N LYS A 77 3.23 13.08 -1.85
CA LYS A 77 4.67 13.34 -2.05
C LYS A 77 4.92 14.12 -3.33
N ASP A 78 4.34 13.66 -4.44
CA ASP A 78 4.49 14.30 -5.75
C ASP A 78 3.94 15.74 -5.72
N LEU A 79 2.79 15.96 -5.07
CA LEU A 79 2.22 17.29 -4.85
C LEU A 79 3.18 18.23 -4.11
N LEU A 80 3.80 17.77 -3.02
CA LEU A 80 4.74 18.59 -2.25
C LEU A 80 6.02 18.89 -3.06
N GLU A 81 6.50 17.94 -3.86
CA GLU A 81 7.63 18.17 -4.78
C GLU A 81 7.28 19.20 -5.87
N GLU A 82 6.06 19.18 -6.40
CA GLU A 82 5.60 20.19 -7.36
C GLU A 82 5.50 21.59 -6.77
N LEU A 83 5.02 21.70 -5.52
CA LEU A 83 4.99 22.97 -4.79
C LEU A 83 6.40 23.52 -4.56
N GLU A 84 7.34 22.66 -4.16
CA GLU A 84 8.76 23.04 -4.02
C GLU A 84 9.35 23.54 -5.35
N ARG A 85 9.09 22.83 -6.46
CA ARG A 85 9.56 23.24 -7.80
C ARG A 85 9.03 24.60 -8.23
N LYS A 86 7.78 24.90 -7.88
CA LYS A 86 7.15 26.21 -8.14
C LYS A 86 7.65 27.31 -7.19
N LYS A 87 8.51 26.98 -6.20
CA LYS A 87 9.01 27.86 -5.14
C LYS A 87 7.89 28.52 -4.32
N ILE A 88 6.83 27.75 -4.04
CA ILE A 88 5.68 28.17 -3.24
C ILE A 88 5.80 27.66 -1.81
#